data_AF-A0A2T4Y9N3-F1
#
_entry.id   AF-A0A2T4Y9N3-F1
#
_cell.length_a   1.000
_cell.length_b   1.000
_cell.length_c   1.000
_cell.angle_alpha   90.00
_cell.angle_beta   90.00
_cell.angle_gamma   90.00
#
_symmetry.space_group_name_H-M   'P 1'
#
loop_
_entity.id
_entity.type
_entity.pdbx_description
1 polymer ?
#
loop_
_entity_poly.entity_id
_entity_poly.type
_entity_poly.pdbx_seq_one_letter_code
_entity_poly.pdbx_strand_id
1 'polypeptide(L)'
;MSDAIDALESRYGGGPLTVQIRQDVKRGGELMATYEMEYPCLRNAMLAIAGDLREGRVETIQFAGRPISAEDLHALAKWTDGST
;
A
#
# COMPACT_ATOMS: atom_id res chain seq x y z
N MET A 1 4.86 -12.57 10.67
CA MET A 1 3.87 -12.28 9.61
C MET A 1 2.72 -11.41 10.14
N SER A 2 2.21 -11.68 11.35
CA SER A 2 1.02 -10.98 11.90
C SER A 2 1.36 -9.62 12.54
N ASP A 3 2.45 -9.52 13.31
CA ASP A 3 2.66 -8.41 14.26
C ASP A 3 2.66 -7.00 13.65
N ALA A 4 3.25 -6.80 12.47
CA ALA A 4 3.30 -5.48 11.83
C ALA A 4 1.95 -5.10 11.17
N ILE A 5 1.28 -6.07 10.55
CA ILE A 5 -0.05 -5.88 9.95
C ILE A 5 -1.07 -5.63 11.06
N ASP A 6 -1.02 -6.44 12.12
CA ASP A 6 -1.91 -6.33 13.27
C ASP A 6 -1.67 -5.03 14.05
N ALA A 7 -0.41 -4.57 14.18
CA ALA A 7 -0.10 -3.28 14.79
C ALA A 7 -0.66 -2.09 13.98
N LEU A 8 -0.63 -2.17 12.64
CA LEU A 8 -1.20 -1.15 11.77
C LEU A 8 -2.73 -1.16 11.81
N GLU A 9 -3.36 -2.34 11.74
CA GLU A 9 -4.81 -2.47 11.90
C GLU A 9 -5.28 -1.99 13.28
N SER A 10 -4.49 -2.23 14.34
CA SER A 10 -4.79 -1.70 15.67
C SER A 10 -4.63 -0.18 15.77
N ARG A 11 -3.72 0.42 15.00
CA ARG A 11 -3.44 1.86 15.04
C ARG A 11 -4.42 2.68 14.21
N TYR A 12 -4.74 2.19 13.01
CA TYR A 12 -5.55 2.90 12.03
C TYR A 12 -7.00 2.40 11.95
N GLY A 13 -7.30 1.27 12.62
CA GLY A 13 -8.59 0.61 12.63
C GLY A 13 -8.66 -0.54 11.62
N GLY A 14 -9.44 -1.56 11.97
CA GLY A 14 -9.85 -2.59 11.01
C GLY A 14 -10.95 -2.04 10.11
N GLY A 15 -10.83 -2.25 8.80
CA GLY A 15 -11.83 -1.78 7.83
C GLY A 15 -11.27 -1.75 6.42
N PRO A 16 -12.11 -1.36 5.44
CA PRO A 16 -11.65 -1.18 4.09
C PRO A 16 -10.59 -0.07 4.05
N LEU A 17 -9.57 -0.31 3.23
CA LEU A 17 -8.49 0.62 2.97
C LEU A 17 -8.39 0.92 1.49
N THR A 18 -7.92 2.10 1.20
CA THR A 18 -7.72 2.59 -0.14
C THR A 18 -6.23 2.73 -0.40
N VAL A 19 -5.75 2.23 -1.53
CA VAL A 19 -4.35 2.28 -1.93
C VAL A 19 -4.24 3.06 -3.22
N GLN A 20 -3.33 4.03 -3.26
CA GLN A 20 -3.01 4.77 -4.48
C GLN A 20 -1.71 4.25 -5.07
N ILE A 21 -1.77 3.81 -6.32
CA ILE A 21 -0.66 3.17 -7.02
C ILE A 21 -0.35 3.93 -8.29
N ARG A 22 0.90 4.38 -8.40
CA ARG A 22 1.45 4.96 -9.62
C ARG A 22 1.65 3.87 -10.66
N GLN A 23 1.13 4.10 -11.86
CA GLN A 23 1.42 3.31 -13.05
C GLN A 23 2.36 4.08 -13.97
N ASP A 24 3.47 3.44 -14.30
CA ASP A 24 4.41 3.93 -15.32
C ASP A 24 3.85 3.63 -16.71
N VAL A 25 3.07 4.56 -17.28
CA VAL A 25 2.62 4.44 -18.67
C VAL A 25 3.70 4.97 -19.59
N LYS A 26 4.64 4.11 -20.01
CA LYS A 26 5.55 4.40 -21.13
C LYS A 26 5.02 3.81 -22.44
N ARG A 27 3.99 4.44 -23.03
CA ARG A 27 3.73 4.39 -24.49
C ARG A 27 3.07 5.68 -24.95
N GLY A 28 3.70 6.41 -25.85
CA GLY A 28 3.08 7.52 -26.60
C GLY A 28 3.38 8.94 -26.13
N GLY A 29 4.07 9.13 -24.99
CA GLY A 29 4.73 10.40 -24.68
C GLY A 29 4.12 11.27 -23.59
N GLU A 30 3.06 10.89 -22.87
CA GLU A 30 2.74 11.38 -21.51
C GLU A 30 1.39 10.85 -20.98
N LEU A 31 1.40 10.22 -19.80
CA LEU A 31 0.72 10.64 -18.56
C LEU A 31 1.00 9.59 -17.47
N MET A 32 1.55 10.02 -16.34
CA MET A 32 1.57 9.16 -15.15
C MET A 32 0.12 9.05 -14.66
N ALA A 33 -0.39 7.83 -14.52
CA ALA A 33 -1.72 7.59 -13.98
C ALA A 33 -1.58 7.04 -12.56
N THR A 34 -2.30 7.62 -11.61
CA THR A 34 -2.46 7.05 -10.26
C THR A 34 -3.83 6.39 -10.18
N TYR A 35 -3.85 5.11 -9.83
CA TYR A 35 -5.07 4.35 -9.63
C TYR A 35 -5.37 4.25 -8.15
N GLU A 36 -6.64 4.35 -7.83
CA GLU A 36 -7.16 4.14 -6.49
C GLU A 36 -7.83 2.76 -6.42
N MET A 37 -7.37 1.92 -5.50
CA MET A 37 -7.91 0.57 -5.28
C MET A 37 -8.37 0.39 -3.85
N GLU A 38 -9.60 -0.08 -3.68
CA GLU A 38 -10.16 -0.41 -2.37
C GLU A 38 -9.96 -1.89 -2.04
N TYR A 39 -9.54 -2.18 -0.82
CA TYR A 39 -9.38 -3.52 -0.28
C TYR A 39 -10.16 -3.67 1.01
N PRO A 40 -10.72 -4.86 1.30
CA PRO A 40 -11.54 -5.06 2.49
C PRO A 40 -10.75 -5.10 3.80
N CYS A 41 -9.44 -5.39 3.76
CA CYS A 41 -8.55 -5.43 4.91
C CYS A 41 -7.08 -5.33 4.50
N LEU A 42 -6.20 -4.95 5.45
CA LEU A 42 -4.78 -4.69 5.17
C LEU A 42 -4.10 -5.94 4.62
N ARG A 43 -4.43 -7.12 5.15
CA ARG A 43 -3.92 -8.40 4.66
C ARG A 43 -4.14 -8.59 3.15
N ASN A 44 -5.35 -8.32 2.66
CA ASN A 44 -5.67 -8.48 1.24
C ASN A 44 -4.95 -7.45 0.38
N ALA A 45 -4.87 -6.20 0.85
CA ALA A 45 -4.09 -5.16 0.17
C ALA A 45 -2.63 -5.58 0.06
N MET A 46 -1.99 -5.98 1.16
CA MET A 46 -0.58 -6.38 1.17
C MET A 46 -0.28 -7.54 0.22
N LEU A 47 -1.17 -8.54 0.12
CA LEU A 47 -1.02 -9.63 -0.84
C LEU A 47 -1.11 -9.15 -2.29
N ALA A 48 -1.98 -8.18 -2.59
CA ALA A 48 -2.17 -7.65 -3.93
C ALA A 48 -1.07 -6.68 -4.37
N ILE A 49 -0.60 -5.82 -3.45
CA ILE A 49 0.29 -4.69 -3.76
C ILE A 49 1.76 -4.95 -3.38
N ALA A 50 2.12 -6.14 -2.88
CA ALA A 50 3.49 -6.42 -2.41
C ALA A 50 4.57 -6.10 -3.46
N GLY A 51 4.28 -6.39 -4.74
CA GLY A 51 5.16 -6.03 -5.85
C GLY A 51 5.27 -4.53 -6.04
N ASP A 52 4.14 -3.83 -6.08
CA ASP A 52 4.08 -2.37 -6.24
C ASP A 52 4.73 -1.62 -5.06
N LEU A 53 4.60 -2.12 -3.83
CA LEU A 53 5.29 -1.59 -2.65
C LEU A 53 6.81 -1.70 -2.80
N ARG A 54 7.29 -2.87 -3.24
CA ARG A 54 8.72 -3.11 -3.46
C ARG A 54 9.29 -2.23 -4.58
N GLU A 55 8.51 -2.02 -5.63
CA GLU A 55 8.86 -1.15 -6.75
C GLU A 55 8.72 0.35 -6.43
N GLY A 56 8.29 0.72 -5.22
CA GLY A 56 8.08 2.12 -4.83
C GLY A 56 6.97 2.81 -5.61
N ARG A 57 5.98 2.03 -6.07
CA ARG A 57 4.82 2.50 -6.85
C ARG A 57 3.61 2.84 -5.99
N VAL A 58 3.55 2.37 -4.75
CA VAL A 58 2.49 2.77 -3.81
C VAL A 58 2.78 4.16 -3.27
N GLU A 59 1.89 5.11 -3.54
CA GLU A 59 2.04 6.52 -3.13
C GLU A 59 1.45 6.76 -1.74
N THR A 60 0.27 6.19 -1.47
CA THR A 60 -0.37 6.27 -0.15
C THR A 60 -1.26 5.07 0.11
N ILE A 61 -1.46 4.78 1.41
CA ILE A 61 -2.44 3.84 1.92
C ILE A 61 -3.31 4.61 2.91
N GLN A 62 -4.62 4.50 2.77
CA GLN A 62 -5.60 5.21 3.60
C GLN A 62 -6.54 4.24 4.30
N PHE A 63 -6.74 4.41 5.60
CA PHE A 63 -7.75 3.70 6.38
C PHE A 63 -8.91 4.64 6.66
N ALA A 64 -10.13 4.27 6.24
CA ALA A 64 -11.31 5.12 6.37
C ALA A 64 -11.07 6.57 5.91
N GLY A 65 -10.37 6.74 4.78
CA GLY A 65 -10.01 8.05 4.20
C GLY A 65 -8.88 8.80 4.90
N ARG A 66 -8.17 8.18 5.87
CA ARG A 66 -7.02 8.78 6.55
C ARG A 66 -5.72 8.13 6.09
N PRO A 67 -4.77 8.89 5.52
CA PRO A 67 -3.49 8.33 5.10
C PRO A 67 -2.68 7.84 6.30
N ILE A 68 -1.98 6.71 6.13
CA ILE A 68 -0.96 6.27 7.08
C ILE A 68 0.27 7.18 7.01
N SER A 69 1.08 7.16 8.07
CA SER A 69 2.34 7.87 8.10
C SER A 69 3.33 7.34 7.05
N ALA A 70 4.23 8.21 6.57
CA ALA A 70 5.30 7.79 5.67
C ALA A 70 6.26 6.77 6.32
N GLU A 71 6.42 6.83 7.65
CA GLU A 71 7.20 5.85 8.41
C GLU A 71 6.55 4.46 8.34
N ASP A 72 5.23 4.38 8.50
CA ASP A 72 4.49 3.13 8.41
C ASP A 72 4.48 2.57 6.98
N LEU A 73 4.34 3.43 5.98
CA LEU A 73 4.46 3.03 4.58
C LEU A 73 5.86 2.45 4.28
N HIS A 74 6.91 3.07 4.80
CA HIS A 74 8.29 2.58 4.66
C HIS A 74 8.51 1.26 5.41
N ALA A 75 7.91 1.09 6.59
CA ALA A 75 7.95 -0.16 7.33
C ALA A 75 7.28 -1.30 6.54
N LEU A 76 6.17 -1.03 5.85
CA LEU A 76 5.50 -1.98 4.97
C LEU A 76 6.36 -2.37 3.75
N ALA A 77 7.05 -1.41 3.12
CA ALA A 77 7.95 -1.69 2.00
C ALA A 77 9.17 -2.54 2.43
N LYS A 78 9.74 -2.29 3.62
CA LYS A 78 10.80 -3.15 4.16
C LYS A 78 10.33 -4.57 4.47
N TRP A 79 9.08 -4.72 4.89
CA TRP A 79 8.49 -6.04 5.14
C TRP A 79 8.39 -6.88 3.86
N THR A 80 8.10 -6.28 2.71
CA THR A 80 8.02 -6.99 1.42
C THR A 80 9.38 -7.40 0.85
N ASP A 81 10.48 -6.80 1.31
CA ASP A 81 11.86 -7.15 0.93
C ASP A 81 12.44 -8.30 1.76
N GLY A 82 12.06 -8.44 3.03
CA GLY A 82 12.59 -9.46 3.95
C GLY A 82 11.86 -10.80 3.95
N SER A 83 10.75 -10.94 3.22
CA SER A 83 9.86 -12.12 3.26
C SER A 83 10.16 -13.17 2.19
N THR A 84 11.42 -13.32 1.76
CA THR A 84 11.84 -14.33 0.75
C THR A 84 12.02 -15.71 1.38
#